data_AF-A0A1B8C0R7-F1
#
_entry.id   AF-A0A1B8C0R7-F1
#
_cell.length_a   1.000
_cell.length_b   1.000
_cell.length_c   1.000
_cell.angle_alpha   90.00
_cell.angle_beta   90.00
_cell.angle_gamma   90.00
#
_symmetry.space_group_name_H-M   'P 1'
#
loop_
_entity.id
_entity.type
_entity.pdbx_description
1 polymer ?
#
loop_
_entity_poly.entity_id
_entity_poly.type
_entity_poly.pdbx_seq_one_letter_code
_entity_poly.pdbx_strand_id
1 'polypeptide(L)'
;MSRPLKRLKVRKGTFSCWECKHRKIRCEVTLQSSVCLSCQRRGLSCVSQEFVPENESESESESREQIGGNLDRVETLVDQLLRQRGQQVQRNKSPNRAMLLDVPQPISSFSVGRYLYSILPPPATTAVIIEHGKFNLMPTPTGRAVGAVQLEPPPPSAHPVQFARRLIRLAICLQQSNGQVDEAARYVEIASQHVTSKDDFMNSLDGLKR
;
A
#
# COMPACT_ATOMS: atom_id res chain seq x y z
N MET A 1 26.25 -18.82 37.83
CA MET A 1 26.40 -20.22 37.40
C MET A 1 25.87 -20.32 35.98
N SER A 2 26.75 -20.19 34.98
CA SER A 2 26.36 -20.15 33.57
C SER A 2 25.94 -21.55 33.11
N ARG A 3 24.70 -21.69 32.62
CA ARG A 3 24.14 -22.94 32.10
C ARG A 3 24.86 -23.39 30.82
N PRO A 4 24.99 -24.70 30.56
CA PRO A 4 25.78 -25.23 29.45
C PRO A 4 25.07 -25.08 28.10
N LEU A 5 25.65 -24.31 27.18
CA LEU A 5 25.16 -24.13 25.81
C LEU A 5 25.39 -25.38 24.94
N LYS A 6 24.40 -25.73 24.10
CA LYS A 6 24.48 -26.88 23.18
C LYS A 6 25.44 -26.58 22.03
N ARG A 7 26.38 -27.51 21.78
CA ARG A 7 27.38 -27.41 20.71
C ARG A 7 26.84 -27.89 19.36
N LEU A 8 26.89 -27.04 18.34
CA LEU A 8 26.64 -27.39 16.95
C LEU A 8 27.95 -27.65 16.19
N LYS A 9 27.88 -28.58 15.22
CA LYS A 9 29.02 -28.95 14.37
C LYS A 9 29.19 -27.94 13.23
N VAL A 10 29.99 -26.90 13.45
CA VAL A 10 30.38 -25.92 12.41
C VAL A 10 31.48 -26.52 11.53
N ARG A 11 31.44 -26.28 10.21
CA ARG A 11 32.49 -26.73 9.27
C ARG A 11 33.82 -26.03 9.61
N LYS A 12 34.91 -26.80 9.67
CA LYS A 12 36.26 -26.30 9.96
C LYS A 12 36.68 -25.34 8.83
N GLY A 13 36.79 -24.03 9.11
CA GLY A 13 37.32 -23.08 8.13
C GLY A 13 37.02 -21.59 8.35
N THR A 14 35.90 -21.22 8.99
CA THR A 14 35.58 -19.81 9.31
C THR A 14 34.66 -19.73 10.52
N PHE A 15 35.24 -19.79 11.72
CA PHE A 15 34.48 -19.59 12.96
C PHE A 15 34.19 -18.10 13.18
N SER A 16 32.92 -17.71 13.15
CA SER A 16 32.47 -16.34 13.48
C SER A 16 31.45 -16.38 14.62
N CYS A 17 31.33 -15.30 15.39
CA CYS A 17 30.30 -15.17 16.42
C CYS A 17 28.93 -14.82 15.80
N TRP A 18 27.85 -15.01 16.57
CA TRP A 18 26.48 -14.65 16.14
C TRP A 18 26.34 -13.17 15.79
N GLU A 19 26.97 -12.28 16.56
CA GLU A 19 26.89 -10.82 16.33
C GLU A 19 27.54 -10.41 15.00
N CYS A 20 28.75 -10.93 14.71
CA CYS A 20 29.43 -10.65 13.44
C CYS A 20 28.69 -11.27 12.24
N LYS A 21 28.02 -12.42 12.44
CA LYS A 21 27.16 -13.06 11.43
C LYS A 21 25.97 -12.17 11.07
N HIS A 22 25.21 -11.71 12.06
CA HIS A 22 24.04 -10.86 11.85
C HIS A 22 24.43 -9.53 11.19
N ARG A 23 25.57 -8.97 11.58
CA ARG A 23 26.09 -7.73 10.99
C ARG A 23 26.82 -7.90 9.65
N LYS A 24 27.06 -9.14 9.22
CA LYS A 24 27.84 -9.47 8.01
C LYS A 24 29.22 -8.77 7.97
N ILE A 25 29.92 -8.76 9.11
CA ILE A 25 31.27 -8.18 9.24
C ILE A 25 32.29 -9.27 9.58
N ARG A 26 33.57 -8.99 9.36
CA ARG A 26 34.66 -9.91 9.70
C ARG A 26 34.74 -10.15 11.21
N CYS A 27 34.84 -11.41 11.60
CA CYS A 27 35.02 -11.82 13.00
C CYS A 27 36.49 -12.18 13.23
N GLU A 28 37.19 -11.38 14.02
CA GLU A 28 38.61 -11.57 14.33
C GLU A 28 38.77 -11.74 15.84
N VAL A 29 39.29 -12.89 16.25
CA VAL A 29 39.53 -13.24 17.65
C VAL A 29 41.04 -13.29 17.87
N THR A 30 41.53 -12.60 18.90
CA THR A 30 42.93 -12.62 19.30
C THR A 30 43.16 -13.79 20.27
N LEU A 31 44.34 -14.43 20.23
CA LEU A 31 44.66 -15.60 21.07
C LEU A 31 44.48 -15.38 22.59
N GLN A 32 44.51 -14.13 23.04
CA GLN A 32 44.40 -13.74 24.45
C GLN A 32 42.96 -13.38 24.89
N SER A 33 41.99 -13.39 23.98
CA SER A 33 40.61 -12.96 24.25
C SER A 33 39.60 -13.99 23.74
N SER A 34 38.60 -14.31 24.54
CA SER A 34 37.42 -15.09 24.11
C SER A 34 36.40 -14.25 23.33
N VAL A 35 36.60 -12.92 23.28
CA VAL A 35 35.73 -11.94 22.61
C VAL A 35 36.43 -11.43 21.35
N CYS A 36 35.70 -11.36 20.24
CA CYS A 36 36.23 -10.82 18.98
C CYS A 36 36.43 -9.29 19.05
N LEU A 37 37.36 -8.76 18.26
CA LEU A 37 37.72 -7.32 18.24
C LEU A 37 36.53 -6.39 17.99
N SER A 38 35.53 -6.84 17.22
CA SER A 38 34.32 -6.05 16.96
C SER A 38 33.40 -5.99 18.18
N CYS A 39 33.15 -7.14 18.81
CA CYS A 39 32.28 -7.20 19.98
C CYS A 39 32.93 -6.51 21.19
N GLN A 40 34.25 -6.65 21.35
CA GLN A 40 34.99 -5.98 22.43
C GLN A 40 34.88 -4.46 22.32
N ARG A 41 35.14 -3.88 21.14
CA ARG A 41 35.02 -2.42 20.92
C ARG A 41 33.61 -1.89 21.14
N ARG A 42 32.59 -2.72 20.92
CA ARG A 42 31.17 -2.34 21.05
C ARG A 42 30.57 -2.70 22.41
N GLY A 43 31.30 -3.37 23.29
CA GLY A 43 30.76 -3.89 24.55
C GLY A 43 29.63 -4.89 24.37
N LEU A 44 29.62 -5.66 23.28
CA LEU A 44 28.55 -6.60 22.95
C LEU A 44 28.89 -8.03 23.41
N SER A 45 27.85 -8.83 23.65
CA SER A 45 27.99 -10.27 23.90
C SER A 45 28.58 -10.97 22.67
N CYS A 46 29.67 -11.70 22.86
CA CYS A 46 30.36 -12.42 21.80
C CYS A 46 30.18 -13.93 21.98
N VAL A 47 29.15 -14.49 21.35
CA VAL A 47 28.87 -15.93 21.40
C VAL A 47 29.27 -16.58 20.08
N SER A 48 30.17 -17.56 20.14
CA SER A 48 30.57 -18.37 18.98
C SER A 48 29.37 -19.10 18.38
N GLN A 49 29.30 -19.21 17.06
CA GLN A 49 28.22 -19.94 16.36
C GLN A 49 28.13 -21.42 16.72
N GLU A 50 29.16 -22.01 17.31
CA GLU A 50 29.03 -23.37 17.85
C GLU A 50 28.05 -23.45 19.02
N PHE A 51 27.70 -22.33 19.66
CA PHE A 51 26.74 -22.31 20.74
C PHE A 51 25.44 -21.66 20.28
N VAL A 52 24.33 -22.39 20.34
CA VAL A 52 22.99 -21.83 20.11
C VAL A 52 22.53 -21.14 21.39
N PRO A 53 22.17 -19.86 21.36
CA PRO A 53 21.66 -19.19 22.55
C PRO A 53 20.22 -19.67 22.82
N GLU A 54 19.94 -20.08 24.06
CA GLU A 54 18.68 -20.75 24.46
C GLU A 54 17.41 -19.88 24.29
N ASN A 55 17.58 -18.57 24.06
CA ASN A 55 16.49 -17.62 23.85
C ASN A 55 15.84 -17.69 22.45
N GLU A 56 16.37 -18.47 21.51
CA GLU A 56 15.73 -18.67 20.20
C GLU A 56 14.80 -19.90 20.19
N SER A 57 14.95 -20.85 21.12
CA SER A 57 14.25 -22.14 21.00
C SER A 57 12.87 -22.24 21.65
N GLU A 58 12.53 -21.38 22.62
CA GLU A 58 11.25 -21.49 23.35
C GLU A 58 10.29 -20.32 23.03
N SER A 59 10.79 -19.08 22.91
CA SER A 59 9.97 -17.90 22.58
C SER A 59 9.59 -17.78 21.10
N GLU A 60 10.29 -18.45 20.19
CA GLU A 60 9.94 -18.46 18.76
C GLU A 60 8.74 -19.37 18.45
N SER A 61 8.54 -20.44 19.22
CA SER A 61 7.41 -21.35 19.05
C SER A 61 6.07 -20.67 19.37
N GLU A 62 5.98 -20.04 20.54
CA GLU A 62 4.75 -19.35 20.98
C GLU A 62 4.43 -18.14 20.07
N SER A 63 5.45 -17.38 19.68
CA SER A 63 5.26 -16.25 18.77
C SER A 63 4.87 -16.70 17.36
N ARG A 64 5.39 -17.82 16.84
CA ARG A 64 4.96 -18.37 15.54
C ARG A 64 3.53 -18.89 15.56
N GLU A 65 3.10 -19.55 16.64
CA GLU A 65 1.71 -19.99 16.81
C GLU A 65 0.76 -18.79 16.91
N GLN A 66 1.16 -17.75 17.64
CA GLN A 66 0.37 -16.53 17.78
C GLN A 66 0.30 -15.75 16.46
N ILE A 67 1.38 -15.72 15.68
CA ILE A 67 1.40 -15.15 14.32
C ILE A 67 0.48 -15.96 13.39
N GLY A 68 0.49 -17.30 13.47
CA GLY A 68 -0.41 -18.17 12.71
C GLY A 68 -1.88 -17.90 13.03
N GLY A 69 -2.24 -17.86 14.31
CA GLY A 69 -3.61 -17.56 14.74
C GLY A 69 -4.07 -16.15 14.36
N ASN A 70 -3.16 -15.17 14.36
CA ASN A 70 -3.46 -13.82 13.89
C ASN A 70 -3.67 -13.78 12.37
N LEU A 71 -2.89 -14.56 11.60
CA LEU A 71 -3.04 -14.66 10.15
C LEU A 71 -4.40 -15.26 9.77
N ASP A 72 -4.79 -16.38 10.39
CA ASP A 72 -6.08 -17.03 10.16
C ASP A 72 -7.26 -16.08 10.44
N ARG A 73 -7.16 -15.28 11.50
CA ARG A 73 -8.17 -14.25 11.84
C ARG A 73 -8.26 -13.17 10.78
N VAL A 74 -7.11 -12.68 10.30
CA VAL A 74 -7.07 -11.66 9.23
C VAL A 74 -7.66 -12.23 7.94
N GLU A 75 -7.28 -13.44 7.54
CA GLU A 75 -7.83 -14.11 6.36
C GLU A 75 -9.36 -14.26 6.45
N THR A 76 -9.86 -14.67 7.62
CA THR A 76 -11.29 -14.79 7.88
C THR A 76 -12.02 -13.45 7.76
N LEU A 77 -11.48 -12.38 8.35
CA LEU A 77 -12.08 -11.05 8.27
C LEU A 77 -12.06 -10.49 6.85
N VAL A 78 -10.99 -10.74 6.10
CA VAL A 78 -10.90 -10.35 4.68
C VAL A 78 -11.94 -11.10 3.85
N ASP A 79 -12.10 -12.42 4.03
CA ASP A 79 -13.12 -13.20 3.31
C ASP A 79 -14.53 -12.69 3.62
N GLN A 80 -14.81 -12.34 4.88
CA GLN A 80 -16.09 -11.74 5.28
C GLN A 80 -16.34 -10.39 4.61
N LEU A 81 -15.33 -9.51 4.54
CA LEU A 81 -15.45 -8.22 3.86
C LEU A 81 -15.67 -8.37 2.36
N LEU A 82 -15.00 -9.32 1.71
CA LEU A 82 -15.20 -9.62 0.29
C LEU A 82 -16.62 -10.13 0.03
N ARG A 83 -17.16 -11.00 0.89
CA ARG A 83 -18.55 -11.47 0.81
C ARG A 83 -19.55 -10.35 1.05
N GLN A 84 -19.33 -9.50 2.06
CA GLN A 84 -20.17 -8.33 2.33
C GLN A 84 -20.18 -7.36 1.15
N ARG A 85 -19.00 -7.11 0.54
CA ARG A 85 -18.89 -6.29 -0.67
C ARG A 85 -19.64 -6.92 -1.85
N GLY A 86 -19.52 -8.23 -2.07
CA GLY A 86 -20.27 -8.94 -3.11
C GLY A 86 -21.79 -8.84 -2.92
N GLN A 87 -22.27 -8.93 -1.68
CA GLN A 87 -23.69 -8.78 -1.33
C GLN A 87 -24.18 -7.33 -1.47
N GLN A 88 -23.36 -6.34 -1.08
CA GLN A 88 -23.63 -4.91 -1.30
C GLN A 88 -23.73 -4.58 -2.80
N VAL A 89 -22.82 -5.10 -3.62
CA VAL A 89 -22.85 -4.94 -5.08
C VAL A 89 -24.11 -5.56 -5.70
N GLN A 90 -24.61 -6.68 -5.17
CA GLN A 90 -25.87 -7.28 -5.63
C GLN A 90 -27.10 -6.50 -5.15
N ARG A 91 -27.08 -5.95 -3.92
CA ARG A 91 -28.20 -5.22 -3.33
C ARG A 91 -28.36 -3.81 -3.91
N ASN A 92 -27.28 -3.22 -4.42
CA ASN A 92 -27.27 -1.92 -5.10
C ASN A 92 -27.58 -2.02 -6.61
N LYS A 93 -27.72 -3.23 -7.17
CA LYS A 93 -28.33 -3.46 -8.48
C LYS A 93 -29.86 -3.31 -8.36
N SER A 94 -30.32 -2.10 -8.11
CA SER A 94 -31.70 -1.77 -8.46
C SER A 94 -31.86 -1.95 -9.98
N PRO A 95 -32.89 -2.67 -10.47
CA PRO A 95 -33.08 -2.91 -11.90
C PRO A 95 -33.20 -1.61 -12.72
N ASN A 96 -33.47 -0.47 -12.06
CA ASN A 96 -33.50 0.85 -12.70
C ASN A 96 -32.13 1.50 -12.94
N ARG A 97 -31.00 1.01 -12.38
CA ARG A 97 -29.65 1.54 -12.68
C ARG A 97 -28.98 0.88 -13.88
N ALA A 98 -29.42 -0.32 -14.27
CA ALA A 98 -28.82 -1.06 -15.39
C ALA A 98 -29.09 -0.40 -16.77
N MET A 99 -30.14 0.42 -16.90
CA MET A 99 -30.47 1.08 -18.17
C MET A 99 -29.60 2.31 -18.50
N LEU A 100 -28.78 2.81 -17.57
CA LEU A 100 -27.88 3.95 -17.84
C LEU A 100 -26.39 3.57 -17.93
N LEU A 101 -26.04 2.29 -17.72
CA LEU A 101 -24.65 1.82 -17.65
C LEU A 101 -24.26 0.84 -18.77
N ASP A 102 -25.21 0.45 -19.63
CA ASP A 102 -24.87 -0.36 -20.80
C ASP A 102 -24.46 0.56 -21.95
N VAL A 103 -23.19 0.97 -21.94
CA VAL A 103 -22.55 1.45 -23.16
C VAL A 103 -21.97 0.23 -23.86
N PRO A 104 -22.49 -0.16 -25.04
CA PRO A 104 -21.95 -1.27 -25.81
C PRO A 104 -20.46 -1.01 -26.12
N GLN A 105 -19.59 -1.97 -25.80
CA GLN A 105 -18.19 -1.99 -26.23
C GLN A 105 -18.10 -2.00 -27.77
N PRO A 106 -17.01 -1.51 -28.42
CA PRO A 106 -15.75 -1.01 -27.88
C PRO A 106 -15.67 0.52 -28.02
N ILE A 107 -15.57 1.20 -26.89
CA ILE A 107 -15.63 2.67 -26.84
C ILE A 107 -14.24 3.21 -27.14
N SER A 108 -14.07 3.97 -28.23
CA SER A 108 -12.83 4.71 -28.48
C SER A 108 -12.49 5.60 -27.27
N SER A 109 -11.21 5.87 -27.03
CA SER A 109 -10.74 6.74 -25.93
C SER A 109 -11.53 8.06 -25.84
N PHE A 110 -11.96 8.58 -26.99
CA PHE A 110 -12.75 9.80 -27.12
C PHE A 110 -14.16 9.68 -26.49
N SER A 111 -14.87 8.59 -26.74
CA SER A 111 -16.21 8.36 -26.19
C SER A 111 -16.20 8.04 -24.68
N VAL A 112 -15.12 7.42 -24.18
CA VAL A 112 -14.93 7.26 -22.72
C VAL A 112 -14.66 8.61 -22.07
N GLY A 113 -13.80 9.45 -22.68
CA GLY A 113 -13.52 10.80 -22.18
C GLY A 113 -14.77 11.67 -22.05
N ARG A 114 -15.64 11.65 -23.07
CA ARG A 114 -16.90 12.42 -23.06
C ARG A 114 -17.86 11.96 -21.96
N TYR A 115 -17.99 10.66 -21.75
CA TYR A 115 -18.79 10.11 -20.65
C TYR A 115 -18.22 10.54 -19.29
N LEU A 116 -16.91 10.39 -19.08
CA LEU A 116 -16.27 10.80 -17.82
C LEU A 116 -16.38 12.31 -17.57
N TYR A 117 -16.31 13.15 -18.62
CA TYR A 117 -16.55 14.58 -18.52
C TYR A 117 -17.97 14.90 -18.06
N SER A 118 -18.99 14.18 -18.56
CA SER A 118 -20.39 14.39 -18.13
C SER A 118 -20.68 14.02 -16.67
N ILE A 119 -19.81 13.21 -16.05
CA ILE A 119 -19.93 12.78 -14.66
C ILE A 119 -19.25 13.79 -13.71
N LEU A 120 -18.34 14.62 -14.22
CA LEU A 120 -17.65 15.61 -13.40
C LEU A 120 -18.65 16.64 -12.83
N PRO A 121 -18.56 16.95 -11.52
CA PRO A 121 -19.41 17.97 -10.94
C PRO A 121 -19.10 19.36 -11.53
N PRO A 122 -20.09 20.28 -11.54
CA PRO A 122 -19.86 21.65 -11.96
C PRO A 122 -18.70 22.32 -11.19
N PRO A 123 -18.03 23.34 -11.77
CA PRO A 123 -16.89 24.00 -11.13
C PRO A 123 -17.21 24.57 -9.74
N ALA A 124 -18.42 25.11 -9.55
CA ALA A 124 -18.88 25.62 -8.27
C ALA A 124 -18.96 24.52 -7.20
N THR A 125 -19.58 23.38 -7.52
CA THR A 125 -19.65 22.23 -6.62
C THR A 125 -18.26 21.64 -6.37
N THR A 126 -17.43 21.58 -7.40
CA THR A 126 -16.04 21.12 -7.30
C THR A 126 -15.21 21.96 -6.33
N ALA A 127 -15.35 23.29 -6.38
CA ALA A 127 -14.65 24.20 -5.48
C ALA A 127 -15.05 23.95 -4.02
N VAL A 128 -16.35 23.79 -3.73
CA VAL A 128 -16.86 23.45 -2.40
C VAL A 128 -16.31 22.10 -1.93
N ILE A 129 -16.33 21.07 -2.78
CA ILE A 129 -15.79 19.74 -2.44
C ILE A 129 -14.31 19.82 -2.06
N ILE A 130 -13.52 20.60 -2.80
CA ILE A 130 -12.09 20.77 -2.56
C ILE A 130 -11.82 21.60 -1.30
N GLU A 131 -12.59 22.68 -1.07
CA GLU A 131 -12.47 23.54 0.11
C GLU A 131 -12.79 22.79 1.40
N HIS A 132 -13.81 21.93 1.36
CA HIS A 132 -14.19 21.10 2.50
C HIS A 132 -13.28 19.87 2.68
N GLY A 133 -12.54 19.48 1.63
CA GLY A 133 -11.53 18.44 1.69
C GLY A 133 -10.23 18.97 2.30
N LYS A 134 -9.68 18.28 3.31
CA LYS A 134 -8.41 18.68 3.96
C LYS A 134 -7.17 18.37 3.09
N PHE A 135 -7.30 18.32 1.77
CA PHE A 135 -6.24 17.91 0.84
C PHE A 135 -5.13 18.96 0.65
N ASN A 136 -5.37 20.22 1.06
CA ASN A 136 -4.39 21.30 0.97
C ASN A 136 -3.18 21.19 1.94
N LEU A 137 -3.04 20.09 2.69
CA LEU A 137 -2.04 19.93 3.75
C LEU A 137 -1.04 18.79 3.53
N MET A 138 -0.62 18.51 2.29
CA MET A 138 0.58 17.71 2.05
C MET A 138 1.68 18.58 1.43
N PRO A 139 2.76 18.91 2.19
CA PRO A 139 3.92 19.60 1.62
C PRO A 139 4.66 18.61 0.71
N THR A 140 4.72 18.91 -0.59
CA THR A 140 5.75 18.31 -1.44
C THR A 140 7.11 18.91 -1.09
N PRO A 141 8.22 18.16 -1.17
CA PRO A 141 9.56 18.65 -0.80
C PRO A 141 10.09 19.78 -1.69
N THR A 142 9.39 20.10 -2.78
CA THR A 142 9.59 21.30 -3.58
C THR A 142 8.49 22.30 -3.23
N GLY A 143 8.85 23.39 -2.55
CA GLY A 143 7.95 24.45 -2.05
C GLY A 143 7.26 25.27 -3.14
N ARG A 144 6.57 24.60 -4.06
CA ARG A 144 5.71 25.21 -5.07
C ARG A 144 4.30 24.75 -4.75
N ALA A 145 3.47 25.66 -4.22
CA ALA A 145 2.07 25.39 -3.99
C ALA A 145 1.41 25.06 -5.34
N VAL A 146 1.25 23.77 -5.65
CA VAL A 146 0.40 23.28 -6.75
C VAL A 146 -1.06 23.36 -6.31
N GLY A 147 -1.46 24.47 -5.68
CA GLY A 147 -2.85 24.71 -5.28
C GLY A 147 -3.72 25.17 -6.45
N ALA A 148 -3.11 25.79 -7.48
CA ALA A 148 -3.86 26.42 -8.56
C ALA A 148 -4.05 25.56 -9.82
N VAL A 149 -3.23 24.51 -10.04
CA VAL A 149 -3.28 23.71 -11.29
C VAL A 149 -4.43 22.67 -11.26
N GLN A 150 -5.18 22.58 -10.16
CA GLN A 150 -6.11 21.48 -9.87
C GLN A 150 -7.59 21.89 -9.80
N LEU A 151 -7.96 23.07 -10.31
CA LEU A 151 -9.37 23.52 -10.36
C LEU A 151 -9.99 23.28 -11.73
N GLU A 152 -9.21 23.43 -12.80
CA GLU A 152 -9.71 23.29 -14.16
C GLU A 152 -10.05 21.83 -14.50
N PRO A 153 -11.26 21.57 -15.07
CA PRO A 153 -11.57 20.26 -15.61
C PRO A 153 -10.60 19.94 -16.75
N PRO A 154 -10.13 18.68 -16.87
CA PRO A 154 -9.31 18.29 -18.00
C PRO A 154 -10.04 18.61 -19.32
N PRO A 155 -9.31 19.06 -20.37
CA PRO A 155 -9.89 19.36 -21.67
C PRO A 155 -10.76 18.19 -22.17
N PRO A 156 -11.85 18.42 -22.92
CA PRO A 156 -12.69 17.34 -23.45
C PRO A 156 -11.94 16.33 -24.33
N SER A 157 -10.80 16.73 -24.91
CA SER A 157 -9.89 15.89 -25.68
C SER A 157 -8.81 15.19 -24.84
N ALA A 158 -8.83 15.35 -23.52
CA ALA A 158 -7.83 14.77 -22.64
C ALA A 158 -7.95 13.24 -22.59
N HIS A 159 -6.86 12.60 -22.18
CA HIS A 159 -6.83 11.16 -22.02
C HIS A 159 -7.77 10.70 -20.87
N PRO A 160 -8.49 9.57 -20.99
CA PRO A 160 -9.38 9.02 -19.95
C PRO A 160 -8.78 8.98 -18.53
N VAL A 161 -7.47 8.74 -18.41
CA VAL A 161 -6.74 8.72 -17.13
C VAL A 161 -6.79 10.06 -16.40
N GLN A 162 -6.80 11.19 -17.11
CA GLN A 162 -6.89 12.51 -16.47
C GLN A 162 -8.26 12.73 -15.81
N PHE A 163 -9.32 12.22 -16.42
CA PHE A 163 -10.66 12.24 -15.83
C PHE A 163 -10.76 11.30 -14.62
N ALA A 164 -10.22 10.08 -14.71
CA ALA A 164 -10.19 9.14 -13.59
C ALA A 164 -9.42 9.72 -12.39
N ARG A 165 -8.25 10.32 -12.63
CA ARG A 165 -7.46 11.02 -11.60
C ARG A 165 -8.25 12.15 -10.95
N ARG A 166 -9.05 12.89 -11.73
CA ARG A 166 -9.93 13.94 -11.19
C ARG A 166 -11.04 13.36 -10.31
N LEU A 167 -11.73 12.32 -10.77
CA LEU A 167 -12.79 11.63 -10.03
C LEU A 167 -12.28 11.05 -8.70
N ILE A 168 -11.12 10.39 -8.70
CA ILE A 168 -10.51 9.83 -7.49
C ILE A 168 -10.16 10.93 -6.48
N ARG A 169 -9.64 12.08 -6.95
CA ARG A 169 -9.36 13.23 -6.08
C ARG A 169 -10.60 13.80 -5.42
N LEU A 170 -11.69 13.91 -6.18
CA LEU A 170 -12.97 14.35 -5.64
C LEU A 170 -13.51 13.35 -4.61
N ALA A 171 -13.44 12.05 -4.90
CA ALA A 171 -13.83 11.01 -3.96
C ALA A 171 -13.09 11.11 -2.62
N ILE A 172 -11.78 11.34 -2.65
CA ILE A 172 -10.97 11.53 -1.43
C ILE A 172 -11.44 12.76 -0.64
N CYS A 173 -11.70 13.89 -1.32
CA CYS A 173 -12.19 15.09 -0.65
C CYS A 173 -13.57 14.86 -0.01
N LEU A 174 -14.47 14.15 -0.71
CA LEU A 174 -15.80 13.78 -0.22
C LEU A 174 -15.77 12.80 0.96
N GLN A 175 -14.82 11.87 0.98
CA GLN A 175 -14.63 10.96 2.11
C GLN A 175 -14.16 11.69 3.37
N GLN A 176 -13.32 12.72 3.21
CA GLN A 176 -12.81 13.52 4.33
C GLN A 176 -13.83 14.49 4.92
N SER A 177 -14.87 14.85 4.16
CA SER A 177 -15.94 15.75 4.61
C SER A 177 -17.09 15.04 5.34
N ASN A 178 -16.95 13.74 5.61
CA ASN A 178 -17.83 12.92 6.46
C ASN A 178 -19.33 12.85 6.09
N GLY A 179 -19.73 13.34 4.91
CA GLY A 179 -21.16 13.45 4.53
C GLY A 179 -21.56 12.91 3.15
N GLN A 180 -20.63 12.55 2.26
CA GLN A 180 -20.93 12.11 0.89
C GLN A 180 -20.21 10.82 0.51
N VAL A 181 -20.30 9.80 1.37
CA VAL A 181 -19.62 8.51 1.21
C VAL A 181 -20.10 7.78 -0.07
N ASP A 182 -21.39 7.85 -0.38
CA ASP A 182 -21.98 7.18 -1.55
C ASP A 182 -21.52 7.80 -2.88
N GLU A 183 -21.44 9.14 -2.96
CA GLU A 183 -20.97 9.83 -4.16
C GLU A 183 -19.46 9.63 -4.35
N ALA A 184 -18.70 9.59 -3.26
CA ALA A 184 -17.29 9.22 -3.29
C ALA A 184 -17.09 7.78 -3.82
N ALA A 185 -17.89 6.82 -3.34
CA ALA A 185 -17.84 5.44 -3.80
C ALA A 185 -18.19 5.34 -5.29
N ARG A 186 -19.19 6.09 -5.74
CA ARG A 186 -19.59 6.18 -7.15
C ARG A 186 -18.45 6.68 -8.05
N TYR A 187 -17.72 7.71 -7.65
CA TYR A 187 -16.58 8.21 -8.44
C TYR A 187 -15.44 7.21 -8.54
N VAL A 188 -15.15 6.46 -7.46
CA VAL A 188 -14.15 5.39 -7.46
C VAL A 188 -14.58 4.25 -8.39
N GLU A 189 -15.85 3.85 -8.34
CA GLU A 189 -16.39 2.77 -9.17
C GLU A 189 -16.32 3.12 -10.66
N ILE A 190 -16.72 4.33 -11.04
CA ILE A 190 -16.67 4.82 -12.43
C ILE A 190 -15.22 4.86 -12.95
N ALA A 191 -14.29 5.39 -12.15
CA ALA A 191 -12.87 5.41 -12.51
C ALA A 191 -12.31 3.98 -12.69
N SER A 192 -12.72 3.06 -11.81
CA SER A 192 -12.31 1.67 -11.86
C SER A 192 -12.81 0.96 -13.11
N GLN A 193 -14.11 1.02 -13.37
CA GLN A 193 -14.76 0.25 -14.43
C GLN A 193 -14.39 0.71 -15.84
N HIS A 194 -14.11 2.01 -16.02
CA HIS A 194 -13.90 2.58 -17.35
C HIS A 194 -12.45 2.92 -17.67
N VAL A 195 -11.57 3.03 -16.66
CA VAL A 195 -10.19 3.47 -16.85
C VAL A 195 -9.18 2.55 -16.19
N THR A 196 -9.20 2.39 -14.85
CA THR A 196 -8.11 1.68 -14.17
C THR A 196 -8.14 0.17 -14.36
N SER A 197 -9.27 -0.42 -14.78
CA SER A 197 -9.36 -1.84 -15.15
C SER A 197 -9.00 -2.12 -16.62
N LYS A 198 -8.62 -1.10 -17.39
CA LYS A 198 -8.27 -1.23 -18.81
C LYS A 198 -6.79 -0.89 -19.01
N ASP A 199 -5.98 -1.92 -19.25
CA ASP A 199 -4.53 -1.82 -19.39
C ASP A 199 -4.10 -0.84 -20.49
N ASP A 200 -4.89 -0.73 -21.57
CA ASP A 200 -4.64 0.20 -22.68
C ASP A 200 -4.55 1.66 -22.23
N PHE A 201 -5.33 2.05 -21.22
CA PHE A 201 -5.33 3.42 -20.73
C PHE A 201 -4.23 3.66 -19.70
N MET A 202 -3.93 2.66 -18.87
CA MET A 202 -2.89 2.78 -17.83
C MET A 202 -1.47 2.74 -18.41
N ASN A 203 -1.25 2.00 -19.50
CA ASN A 203 0.04 1.87 -20.16
C ASN A 203 0.36 3.01 -21.14
N SER A 204 -0.60 3.91 -21.39
CA SER A 204 -0.38 5.10 -22.22
C SER A 204 0.59 6.08 -21.54
N LEU A 205 1.43 6.75 -22.34
CA LEU A 205 2.40 7.75 -21.85
C LEU A 205 1.74 8.91 -21.09
N ASP A 206 0.46 9.18 -21.37
CA ASP A 206 -0.34 10.16 -20.63
C ASP A 206 -0.78 9.69 -19.24
N GLY A 207 -0.82 8.37 -18.99
CA GLY A 207 -1.06 7.78 -17.67
C GLY A 207 0.16 7.79 -16.76
N LEU A 208 1.37 7.97 -17.32
CA LEU A 208 2.65 8.02 -16.61
C LEU A 208 3.05 9.44 -16.16
N LYS A 209 2.34 10.48 -16.62
CA LYS A 209 2.62 11.89 -16.23
C LYS A 209 2.16 12.15 -14.78
N ARG A 210 3.14 12.37 -13.88
CA ARG A 210 2.95 12.65 -12.44
C ARG A 210 2.42 14.07 -12.19
#